data_AF-A0A0M3KGV1-F1
#
_entry.id   AF-A0A0M3KGV1-F1
#
_cell.length_a   1.000
_cell.length_b   1.000
_cell.length_c   1.000
_cell.angle_alpha   90.00
_cell.angle_beta   90.00
_cell.angle_gamma   90.00
#
_symmetry.space_group_name_H-M   'P 1'
#
loop_
_entity.id
_entity.type
_entity.pdbx_description
1 polymer ?
#
loop_
_entity_poly.entity_id
_entity_poly.type
_entity_poly.pdbx_seq_one_letter_code
_entity_poly.pdbx_strand_id
1 'polypeptide(L)'
;MKRPVLFCLCVLWLADDGTAEFTPHFRAFLENNYGIGYVELLERTDLGLDASFGGKQSADDELRNQAGLVDHLLSKGYSKAEIYGTTWGDAGATPVGLVDMKCTYVRAIRALIIAVRQYTGTRVDVIAYSMGSPIARKAILGGNCVDSRDILGPPLTELIDTFLSVAGANYGSSLCFVAIPIGTCNKRTGLFCKSTFLKDINAQSKYEGAFVFSIFSTADDKVCDKLLDNYICLLGEISVGNRKLGKLSVR
;
A
#
# COMPACT_ATOMS: atom_id res chain seq x y z
N MET A 1 -54.11 10.48 41.90
CA MET A 1 -54.02 11.35 40.71
C MET A 1 -52.69 11.03 40.02
N LYS A 2 -52.56 10.21 38.95
CA LYS A 2 -52.89 10.38 37.49
C LYS A 2 -52.40 11.76 36.96
N ARG A 3 -51.20 11.91 36.33
CA ARG A 3 -50.64 11.59 34.95
C ARG A 3 -50.98 12.66 33.86
N PRO A 4 -50.25 12.90 32.72
CA PRO A 4 -48.93 12.37 32.19
C PRO A 4 -48.06 13.32 31.23
N VAL A 5 -47.01 12.75 30.57
CA VAL A 5 -46.33 13.06 29.24
C VAL A 5 -45.25 14.18 29.21
N LEU A 6 -44.02 14.04 28.65
CA LEU A 6 -43.63 13.64 27.28
C LEU A 6 -42.27 12.90 27.18
N PHE A 7 -42.28 11.87 26.33
CA PHE A 7 -41.17 11.04 25.90
C PHE A 7 -40.39 11.77 24.80
N CYS A 8 -39.06 11.91 24.92
CA CYS A 8 -38.22 12.11 23.74
C CYS A 8 -37.06 11.12 23.79
N LEU A 9 -37.25 10.06 23.03
CA LEU A 9 -36.26 9.04 22.72
C LEU A 9 -35.29 9.68 21.71
N CYS A 10 -34.33 10.47 22.20
CA CYS A 10 -33.17 10.85 21.39
C CYS A 10 -32.02 9.94 21.79
N VAL A 11 -31.97 8.81 21.11
CA VAL A 11 -30.72 8.21 20.66
C VAL A 11 -30.00 9.33 19.88
N LEU A 12 -29.26 10.19 20.56
CA LEU A 12 -28.19 10.95 19.93
C LEU A 12 -27.02 9.98 19.80
N TRP A 13 -27.17 9.04 18.86
CA TRP A 13 -26.04 8.73 18.01
C TRP A 13 -25.65 10.07 17.39
N LEU A 14 -24.58 10.67 17.89
CA LEU A 14 -23.70 11.39 16.99
C LEU A 14 -23.20 10.30 16.05
N ALA A 15 -23.91 10.10 14.94
CA ALA A 15 -23.37 9.42 13.79
C ALA A 15 -22.15 10.25 13.39
N ASP A 16 -20.98 9.77 13.80
CA ASP A 16 -19.70 10.26 13.33
C ASP A 16 -19.58 9.73 11.90
N ASP A 17 -20.13 10.48 10.94
CA ASP A 17 -20.04 10.20 9.50
C ASP A 17 -18.61 10.50 9.02
N GLY A 18 -17.64 9.75 9.54
CA GLY A 18 -16.30 9.66 8.97
C GLY A 18 -16.37 8.80 7.71
N THR A 19 -16.61 9.41 6.56
CA THR A 19 -16.53 8.70 5.28
C THR A 19 -15.04 8.58 4.88
N ALA A 20 -14.50 7.36 4.80
CA ALA A 20 -13.23 7.15 4.10
C ALA A 20 -13.48 6.97 2.62
N GLU A 21 -13.75 8.11 2.03
CA GLU A 21 -13.65 8.30 0.60
C GLU A 21 -12.45 9.21 0.36
N PHE A 22 -11.95 9.23 -0.87
CA PHE A 22 -11.12 10.36 -1.23
C PHE A 22 -11.90 11.64 -0.97
N THR A 23 -11.15 12.66 -0.60
CA THR A 23 -11.74 13.99 -0.43
C THR A 23 -12.52 14.40 -1.68
N PRO A 24 -13.63 15.15 -1.55
CA PRO A 24 -14.46 15.49 -2.70
C PRO A 24 -13.68 16.14 -3.85
N HIS A 25 -12.65 16.93 -3.53
CA HIS A 25 -11.80 17.54 -4.55
C HIS A 25 -10.93 16.53 -5.30
N PHE A 26 -10.30 15.57 -4.59
CA PHE A 26 -9.48 14.56 -5.26
C PHE A 26 -10.36 13.55 -6.01
N ARG A 27 -11.52 13.18 -5.46
CA ARG A 27 -12.53 12.38 -6.15
C ARG A 27 -13.00 13.05 -7.45
N ALA A 28 -13.35 14.33 -7.40
CA ALA A 28 -13.73 15.09 -8.60
C ALA A 28 -12.58 15.17 -9.62
N PHE A 29 -11.33 15.32 -9.16
CA PHE A 29 -10.17 15.24 -10.05
C PHE A 29 -10.07 13.87 -10.74
N LEU A 30 -10.21 12.78 -10.00
CA LEU A 30 -10.18 11.42 -10.55
C LEU A 30 -11.28 11.21 -11.59
N GLU A 31 -12.52 11.58 -11.25
CA GLU A 31 -13.67 11.47 -12.14
C GLU A 31 -13.47 12.28 -13.43
N ASN A 32 -13.07 13.55 -13.30
CA ASN A 32 -12.92 14.45 -14.45
C ASN A 32 -11.77 14.08 -15.39
N ASN A 33 -10.71 13.44 -14.88
CA ASN A 33 -9.51 13.13 -15.68
C ASN A 33 -9.44 11.66 -16.13
N TYR A 34 -10.06 10.74 -15.39
CA TYR A 34 -9.94 9.30 -15.62
C TYR A 34 -11.29 8.56 -15.68
N GLY A 35 -12.39 9.22 -15.29
CA GLY A 35 -13.72 8.64 -15.25
C GLY A 35 -14.04 7.90 -13.94
N ILE A 36 -15.33 7.63 -13.75
CA ILE A 36 -15.86 7.06 -12.49
C ILE A 36 -15.29 5.66 -12.17
N GLY A 37 -14.95 4.86 -13.18
CA GLY A 37 -14.34 3.54 -12.95
C GLY A 37 -12.95 3.62 -12.28
N TYR A 38 -12.23 4.74 -12.42
CA TYR A 38 -10.98 4.97 -11.70
C TYR A 38 -11.22 5.33 -10.24
N VAL A 39 -12.30 6.05 -9.96
CA VAL A 39 -12.75 6.35 -8.60
C VAL A 39 -13.10 5.05 -7.89
N GLU A 40 -13.93 4.21 -8.49
CA GLU A 40 -14.32 2.90 -7.92
C GLU A 40 -13.12 1.98 -7.68
N LEU A 41 -12.18 1.94 -8.64
CA LEU A 41 -10.95 1.15 -8.51
C LEU A 41 -10.10 1.55 -7.31
N LEU A 42 -10.06 2.86 -7.01
CA LEU A 42 -9.12 3.42 -6.04
C LEU A 42 -9.74 3.72 -4.68
N GLU A 43 -11.01 4.07 -4.59
CA GLU A 43 -11.69 4.32 -3.31
C GLU A 43 -12.04 3.03 -2.58
N ARG A 44 -12.37 1.97 -3.34
CA ARG A 44 -12.65 0.65 -2.79
C ARG A 44 -13.72 0.68 -1.69
N THR A 45 -14.79 1.43 -1.92
CA THR A 45 -15.96 1.51 -1.01
C THR A 45 -16.62 0.15 -0.79
N ASP A 46 -16.36 -0.83 -1.66
CA ASP A 46 -16.73 -2.24 -1.49
C ASP A 46 -16.10 -2.91 -0.25
N LEU A 47 -14.97 -2.40 0.24
CA LEU A 47 -14.23 -2.96 1.37
C LEU A 47 -14.54 -2.32 2.71
N GLY A 48 -15.40 -1.30 2.74
CA GLY A 48 -15.78 -0.59 3.95
C GLY A 48 -15.28 0.85 4.01
N LEU A 49 -15.65 1.53 5.09
CA LEU A 49 -15.41 2.97 5.31
C LEU A 49 -13.98 3.29 5.76
N ASP A 50 -13.00 2.43 5.50
CA ASP A 50 -11.57 2.67 5.78
C ASP A 50 -10.62 2.12 4.71
N ALA A 51 -11.17 1.81 3.54
CA ALA A 51 -10.40 1.22 2.46
C ALA A 51 -9.40 2.20 1.83
N SER A 52 -9.74 3.49 1.74
CA SER A 52 -8.94 4.51 1.05
C SER A 52 -9.12 5.90 1.64
N PHE A 53 -8.09 6.75 1.52
CA PHE A 53 -8.10 8.11 2.04
C PHE A 53 -7.13 9.02 1.28
N GLY A 54 -7.37 10.33 1.33
CA GLY A 54 -6.43 11.35 0.87
C GLY A 54 -7.03 12.43 -0.06
N GLY A 55 -6.21 13.44 -0.35
CA GLY A 55 -6.54 14.60 -1.16
C GLY A 55 -6.91 15.84 -0.33
N LYS A 56 -7.34 16.92 -1.00
CA LYS A 56 -7.75 18.18 -0.35
C LYS A 56 -9.27 18.26 -0.19
N GLN A 57 -9.79 18.83 0.89
CA GLN A 57 -11.25 18.99 1.06
C GLN A 57 -11.78 20.17 0.24
N SER A 58 -10.99 21.25 0.19
CA SER A 58 -11.17 22.44 -0.62
C SER A 58 -9.78 22.96 -1.04
N ALA A 59 -9.70 24.06 -1.79
CA ALA A 59 -8.40 24.66 -2.12
C ALA A 59 -7.61 25.11 -0.88
N ASP A 60 -8.29 25.31 0.25
CA ASP A 60 -7.78 26.00 1.45
C ASP A 60 -7.82 25.18 2.76
N ASP A 61 -8.25 23.91 2.76
CA ASP A 61 -8.55 23.18 4.01
C ASP A 61 -7.67 21.97 4.40
N GLU A 62 -7.57 21.81 5.72
CA GLU A 62 -7.12 20.63 6.47
C GLU A 62 -8.27 19.62 6.78
N LEU A 63 -7.91 18.35 7.01
CA LEU A 63 -8.81 17.19 6.98
C LEU A 63 -8.64 16.25 8.20
N ARG A 64 -9.64 15.39 8.51
CA ARG A 64 -9.69 14.42 9.65
C ARG A 64 -9.45 12.93 9.26
N ASN A 65 -9.24 12.07 10.27
CA ASN A 65 -8.28 10.93 10.43
C ASN A 65 -8.53 9.54 9.78
N GLN A 66 -7.43 8.75 9.59
CA GLN A 66 -7.34 7.27 9.68
C GLN A 66 -5.93 6.74 10.03
N ALA A 67 -5.82 5.72 10.89
CA ALA A 67 -4.73 4.77 11.20
C ALA A 67 -3.27 5.24 11.50
N GLY A 68 -2.64 4.59 12.49
CA GLY A 68 -1.42 5.04 13.21
C GLY A 68 -0.19 5.48 12.40
N LEU A 69 0.02 5.01 11.16
CA LEU A 69 1.07 5.56 10.28
C LEU A 69 0.73 6.98 9.84
N VAL A 70 -0.51 7.23 9.44
CA VAL A 70 -0.98 8.56 9.08
C VAL A 70 -0.92 9.45 10.32
N ASP A 71 -1.41 9.00 11.48
CA ASP A 71 -1.30 9.78 12.73
C ASP A 71 0.15 10.14 13.06
N HIS A 72 1.08 9.21 12.82
CA HIS A 72 2.51 9.48 12.95
C HIS A 72 2.97 10.57 11.97
N LEU A 73 2.64 10.46 10.68
CA LEU A 73 3.00 11.46 9.67
C LEU A 73 2.41 12.83 10.01
N LEU A 74 1.15 12.89 10.44
CA LEU A 74 0.51 14.11 10.91
C LEU A 74 1.27 14.72 12.09
N SER A 75 1.67 13.89 13.06
CA SER A 75 2.49 14.35 14.20
C SER A 75 3.86 14.88 13.80
N LYS A 76 4.33 14.56 12.58
CA LYS A 76 5.58 15.07 11.99
C LYS A 76 5.37 16.27 11.08
N GLY A 77 4.15 16.81 11.00
CA GLY A 77 3.83 18.02 10.25
C GLY A 77 3.41 17.77 8.80
N TYR A 78 3.18 16.53 8.40
CA TYR A 78 2.49 16.27 7.12
C TYR A 78 1.04 16.69 7.26
N SER A 79 0.51 17.34 6.23
CA SER A 79 -0.92 17.57 6.07
C SER A 79 -1.58 16.34 5.45
N LYS A 80 -2.87 16.13 5.69
CA LYS A 80 -3.62 15.06 5.01
C LYS A 80 -3.73 15.23 3.50
N ALA A 81 -3.57 16.47 3.02
CA ALA A 81 -3.46 16.75 1.60
C ALA A 81 -2.19 16.14 0.96
N GLU A 82 -1.22 15.71 1.77
CA GLU A 82 0.03 15.10 1.31
C GLU A 82 0.03 13.57 1.51
N ILE A 83 -1.00 13.01 2.13
CA ILE A 83 -1.06 11.58 2.46
C ILE A 83 -2.22 10.93 1.70
N TYR A 84 -1.87 9.91 0.91
CA TYR A 84 -2.81 9.17 0.08
C TYR A 84 -2.65 7.68 0.34
N GLY A 85 -3.76 6.97 0.46
CA GLY A 85 -3.78 5.53 0.71
C GLY A 85 -4.94 4.85 -0.01
N THR A 86 -4.69 3.63 -0.47
CA THR A 86 -5.73 2.72 -0.97
C THR A 86 -5.41 1.30 -0.54
N THR A 87 -6.45 0.49 -0.39
CA THR A 87 -6.35 -0.93 -0.11
C THR A 87 -6.26 -1.73 -1.42
N TRP A 88 -5.15 -2.45 -1.59
CA TRP A 88 -5.06 -3.49 -2.61
C TRP A 88 -5.70 -4.80 -2.11
N GLY A 89 -6.12 -5.67 -3.02
CA GLY A 89 -6.74 -6.94 -2.62
C GLY A 89 -8.17 -6.76 -2.12
N ASP A 90 -8.55 -7.55 -1.11
CA ASP A 90 -9.91 -7.61 -0.56
C ASP A 90 -9.94 -7.27 0.94
N ALA A 91 -9.05 -6.37 1.38
CA ALA A 91 -8.87 -5.99 2.80
C ALA A 91 -8.62 -7.19 3.74
N GLY A 92 -8.11 -8.32 3.23
CA GLY A 92 -7.82 -9.50 4.04
C GLY A 92 -9.02 -10.44 4.22
N ALA A 93 -10.08 -10.29 3.42
CA ALA A 93 -11.17 -11.26 3.36
C ALA A 93 -10.67 -12.64 2.88
N THR A 94 -9.72 -12.66 1.94
CA THR A 94 -9.02 -13.90 1.56
C THR A 94 -7.98 -14.24 2.64
N PRO A 95 -8.00 -15.47 3.19
CA PRO A 95 -7.00 -15.92 4.14
C PRO A 95 -5.59 -15.73 3.58
N VAL A 96 -4.67 -15.21 4.39
CA VAL A 96 -3.35 -14.74 3.91
C VAL A 96 -2.63 -15.75 3.04
N GLY A 97 -2.69 -17.06 3.33
CA GLY A 97 -2.02 -18.12 2.55
C GLY A 97 -2.63 -18.41 1.17
N LEU A 98 -3.82 -17.88 0.90
CA LEU A 98 -4.53 -18.00 -0.39
C LEU A 98 -4.43 -16.73 -1.24
N VAL A 99 -3.79 -15.67 -0.74
CA VAL A 99 -3.60 -14.42 -1.48
C VAL A 99 -2.41 -14.54 -2.43
N ASP A 100 -2.58 -14.16 -3.69
CA ASP A 100 -1.52 -14.03 -4.68
C ASP A 100 -1.42 -12.60 -5.24
N MET A 101 -0.27 -12.25 -5.82
CA MET A 101 0.01 -10.89 -6.29
C MET A 101 -0.53 -10.67 -7.71
N LYS A 102 -1.84 -10.44 -7.83
CA LYS A 102 -2.54 -10.27 -9.11
C LYS A 102 -2.22 -8.95 -9.80
N CYS A 103 -2.24 -8.94 -11.14
CA CYS A 103 -2.09 -7.71 -11.95
C CYS A 103 -3.16 -6.67 -11.63
N THR A 104 -4.38 -7.07 -11.25
CA THR A 104 -5.41 -6.13 -10.83
C THR A 104 -4.98 -5.27 -9.63
N TYR A 105 -4.27 -5.86 -8.67
CA TYR A 105 -3.73 -5.16 -7.51
C TYR A 105 -2.61 -4.21 -7.92
N VAL A 106 -1.70 -4.69 -8.77
CA VAL A 106 -0.61 -3.88 -9.34
C VAL A 106 -1.17 -2.66 -10.10
N ARG A 107 -2.21 -2.83 -10.91
CA ARG A 107 -2.84 -1.74 -11.66
C ARG A 107 -3.47 -0.70 -10.75
N ALA A 108 -4.14 -1.10 -9.67
CA ALA A 108 -4.71 -0.16 -8.71
C ALA A 108 -3.62 0.69 -8.05
N ILE A 109 -2.53 0.08 -7.57
CA ILE A 109 -1.41 0.82 -6.98
C ILE A 109 -0.75 1.75 -8.00
N ARG A 110 -0.54 1.28 -9.23
CA ARG A 110 0.03 2.08 -10.32
C ARG A 110 -0.85 3.29 -10.67
N ALA A 111 -2.16 3.08 -10.75
CA ALA A 111 -3.16 4.11 -11.00
C ALA A 111 -3.12 5.19 -9.92
N LEU A 112 -3.03 4.80 -8.63
CA LEU A 112 -2.94 5.76 -7.54
C LEU A 112 -1.66 6.62 -7.65
N ILE A 113 -0.50 6.00 -7.88
CA ILE A 113 0.78 6.72 -8.03
C ILE A 113 0.69 7.78 -9.13
N ILE A 114 0.15 7.41 -10.30
CA ILE A 114 0.01 8.34 -11.43
C ILE A 114 -0.97 9.46 -11.09
N ALA A 115 -2.12 9.13 -10.50
CA ALA A 115 -3.13 10.11 -10.15
C ALA A 115 -2.63 11.11 -9.11
N VAL A 116 -1.96 10.65 -8.05
CA VAL A 116 -1.40 11.52 -7.00
C VAL A 116 -0.31 12.42 -7.57
N ARG A 117 0.63 11.89 -8.38
CA ARG A 117 1.65 12.70 -9.04
C ARG A 117 1.04 13.77 -9.93
N GLN A 118 -0.02 13.44 -10.67
CA GLN A 118 -0.68 14.42 -11.55
C GLN A 118 -1.48 15.46 -10.77
N TYR A 119 -2.14 15.05 -9.68
CA TYR A 119 -2.92 15.93 -8.83
C TYR A 119 -2.06 16.94 -8.06
N THR A 120 -0.94 16.47 -7.51
CA THR A 120 -0.03 17.29 -6.69
C THR A 120 0.99 18.06 -7.54
N GLY A 121 1.30 17.56 -8.75
CA GLY A 121 2.34 18.13 -9.62
C GLY A 121 3.78 17.86 -9.14
N THR A 122 3.96 17.09 -8.06
CA THR A 122 5.26 16.76 -7.48
C THR A 122 5.59 15.28 -7.67
N ARG A 123 6.85 14.91 -7.48
CA ARG A 123 7.20 13.49 -7.28
C ARG A 123 6.51 12.96 -6.03
N VAL A 124 6.31 11.65 -5.98
CA VAL A 124 5.63 10.97 -4.87
C VAL A 124 6.59 10.12 -4.06
N ASP A 125 6.32 10.03 -2.77
CA ASP A 125 6.95 9.06 -1.87
C ASP A 125 6.03 7.86 -1.67
N VAL A 126 6.56 6.66 -1.86
CA VAL A 126 5.78 5.41 -1.78
C VAL A 126 6.25 4.61 -0.59
N ILE A 127 5.37 4.45 0.41
CA ILE A 127 5.56 3.55 1.54
C ILE A 127 4.76 2.27 1.30
N ALA A 128 5.43 1.13 1.28
CA ALA A 128 4.77 -0.15 1.04
C ALA A 128 5.14 -1.16 2.14
N TYR A 129 4.14 -1.89 2.66
CA TYR A 129 4.31 -2.82 3.76
C TYR A 129 4.11 -4.28 3.31
N SER A 130 4.94 -5.20 3.82
CA SER A 130 4.77 -6.64 3.63
C SER A 130 4.61 -7.04 2.15
N MET A 131 3.58 -7.82 1.81
CA MET A 131 3.24 -8.20 0.42
C MET A 131 2.93 -6.99 -0.48
N GLY A 132 2.54 -5.84 0.10
CA GLY A 132 2.37 -4.59 -0.65
C GLY A 132 3.68 -4.08 -1.26
N SER A 133 4.85 -4.40 -0.68
CA SER A 133 6.16 -4.01 -1.23
C SER A 133 6.44 -4.58 -2.63
N PRO A 134 6.43 -5.90 -2.86
CA PRO A 134 6.63 -6.44 -4.21
C PRO A 134 5.52 -6.00 -5.18
N ILE A 135 4.28 -5.81 -4.73
CA ILE A 135 3.18 -5.28 -5.56
C ILE A 135 3.50 -3.85 -6.03
N ALA A 136 3.89 -2.96 -5.12
CA ALA A 136 4.27 -1.59 -5.43
C ALA A 136 5.52 -1.52 -6.32
N ARG A 137 6.52 -2.37 -6.06
CA ARG A 137 7.70 -2.52 -6.93
C ARG A 137 7.31 -2.92 -8.35
N LYS A 138 6.34 -3.82 -8.53
CA LYS A 138 5.84 -4.16 -9.87
C LYS A 138 5.06 -3.00 -10.50
N ALA A 139 4.26 -2.27 -9.71
CA ALA A 139 3.53 -1.09 -10.18
C ALA A 139 4.47 0.01 -10.70
N ILE A 140 5.60 0.22 -10.02
CA ILE A 140 6.64 1.19 -10.42
C ILE A 140 7.42 0.67 -11.64
N LEU A 141 7.85 -0.60 -11.66
CA LEU A 141 8.61 -1.17 -12.77
C LEU A 141 7.83 -1.13 -14.09
N GLY A 142 6.53 -1.36 -14.03
CA GLY A 142 5.69 -1.48 -15.22
C GLY A 142 5.98 -2.76 -16.01
N GLY A 143 6.01 -2.65 -17.33
CA GLY A 143 6.17 -3.77 -18.26
C GLY A 143 4.90 -4.63 -18.37
N ASN A 144 5.08 -5.94 -18.61
CA ASN A 144 3.96 -6.87 -18.77
C ASN A 144 3.47 -7.39 -17.41
N CYS A 145 2.16 -7.61 -17.29
CA CYS A 145 1.62 -8.34 -16.16
C CYS A 145 2.03 -9.82 -16.19
N VAL A 146 2.18 -10.41 -15.00
CA VAL A 146 2.70 -11.79 -14.84
C VAL A 146 1.58 -12.82 -14.98
N ASP A 147 0.39 -12.50 -14.47
CA ASP A 147 -0.81 -13.33 -14.46
C ASP A 147 -1.76 -13.11 -15.63
N SER A 148 -1.73 -11.93 -16.26
CA SER A 148 -2.56 -11.58 -17.41
C SER A 148 -1.72 -11.21 -18.65
N ARG A 149 -2.39 -10.84 -19.75
CA ARG A 149 -1.73 -10.31 -20.97
C ARG A 149 -1.70 -8.77 -20.98
N ASP A 150 -2.07 -8.14 -19.88
CA ASP A 150 -2.13 -6.68 -19.78
C ASP A 150 -0.72 -6.08 -19.74
N ILE A 151 -0.62 -4.84 -20.24
CA ILE A 151 0.63 -4.07 -20.27
C ILE A 151 0.46 -2.87 -19.34
N LEU A 152 1.33 -2.75 -18.35
CA LEU A 152 1.33 -1.66 -17.37
C LEU A 152 1.92 -0.37 -17.95
N GLY A 153 2.74 -0.47 -19.00
CA GLY A 153 3.45 0.63 -19.63
C GLY A 153 4.88 0.79 -19.08
N PRO A 154 5.54 1.94 -19.34
CA PRO A 154 6.93 2.16 -18.95
C PRO A 154 7.12 2.29 -17.42
N PRO A 155 8.36 2.21 -16.91
CA PRO A 155 8.64 2.46 -15.50
C PRO A 155 8.19 3.86 -15.04
N LEU A 156 7.74 3.98 -13.79
CA LEU A 156 7.40 5.26 -13.15
C LEU A 156 8.56 5.87 -12.36
N THR A 157 9.78 5.36 -12.52
CA THR A 157 10.97 5.76 -11.73
C THR A 157 11.14 7.27 -11.59
N GLU A 158 10.94 8.03 -12.69
CA GLU A 158 11.08 9.50 -12.69
C GLU A 158 9.98 10.24 -11.91
N LEU A 159 8.87 9.57 -11.60
CA LEU A 159 7.76 10.09 -10.82
C LEU A 159 7.94 9.85 -9.32
N ILE A 160 8.85 8.95 -8.92
CA ILE A 160 9.05 8.55 -7.53
C ILE A 160 10.29 9.24 -6.97
N ASP A 161 10.14 9.98 -5.88
CA ASP A 161 11.27 10.52 -5.15
C ASP A 161 11.83 9.46 -4.20
N THR A 162 11.04 9.05 -3.20
CA THR A 162 11.43 8.01 -2.25
C THR A 162 10.55 6.75 -2.34
N PHE A 163 11.16 5.58 -2.34
CA PHE A 163 10.50 4.30 -2.08
C PHE A 163 10.96 3.72 -0.75
N LEU A 164 10.03 3.47 0.16
CA LEU A 164 10.27 2.87 1.46
C LEU A 164 9.52 1.53 1.57
N SER A 165 10.28 0.44 1.64
CA SER A 165 9.75 -0.90 1.87
C SER A 165 9.84 -1.26 3.36
N VAL A 166 8.71 -1.50 4.01
CA VAL A 166 8.62 -1.89 5.42
C VAL A 166 8.25 -3.38 5.51
N ALA A 167 9.11 -4.19 6.10
CA ALA A 167 8.98 -5.65 6.17
C ALA A 167 8.62 -6.27 4.81
N GLY A 168 9.18 -5.75 3.71
CA GLY A 168 8.71 -6.09 2.37
C GLY A 168 9.19 -7.44 1.88
N ALA A 169 8.26 -8.27 1.37
CA ALA A 169 8.56 -9.59 0.81
C ALA A 169 9.17 -9.55 -0.61
N ASN A 170 10.12 -8.65 -0.83
CA ASN A 170 10.71 -8.33 -2.14
C ASN A 170 11.49 -9.48 -2.76
N TYR A 171 11.94 -10.44 -1.95
CA TYR A 171 12.67 -11.64 -2.37
C TYR A 171 11.95 -12.95 -1.98
N GLY A 172 10.72 -12.84 -1.48
CA GLY A 172 9.90 -13.96 -1.05
C GLY A 172 9.74 -14.06 0.46
N SER A 173 9.11 -15.15 0.87
CA SER A 173 8.71 -15.42 2.25
C SER A 173 9.34 -16.72 2.74
N SER A 174 9.74 -16.74 4.02
CA SER A 174 10.30 -17.91 4.72
C SER A 174 9.27 -19.04 4.81
N LEU A 175 8.00 -18.66 4.87
CA LEU A 175 6.85 -19.57 4.87
C LEU A 175 6.65 -20.24 3.51
N CYS A 176 7.24 -19.70 2.45
CA CYS A 176 7.13 -20.21 1.08
C CYS A 176 8.41 -20.92 0.62
N PHE A 177 9.02 -21.74 1.48
CA PHE A 177 10.17 -22.57 1.12
C PHE A 177 9.79 -23.70 0.13
N VAL A 178 8.56 -24.20 0.23
CA VAL A 178 7.96 -25.13 -0.74
C VAL A 178 6.93 -24.38 -1.58
N ALA A 179 7.01 -24.57 -2.89
CA ALA A 179 6.02 -24.01 -3.80
C ALA A 179 4.72 -24.82 -3.75
N ILE A 180 3.61 -24.13 -3.48
CA ILE A 180 2.26 -24.69 -3.52
C ILE A 180 1.58 -24.20 -4.81
N PRO A 181 0.84 -25.03 -5.56
CA PRO A 181 0.28 -24.62 -6.86
C PRO A 181 -0.64 -23.39 -6.83
N ILE A 182 -1.22 -23.06 -5.67
CA ILE A 182 -2.18 -21.98 -5.47
C ILE A 182 -1.77 -21.09 -4.29
N GLY A 183 -2.36 -19.90 -4.23
CA GLY A 183 -2.19 -18.98 -3.10
C GLY A 183 -0.80 -18.36 -3.00
N THR A 184 -0.40 -18.01 -1.78
CA THR A 184 0.75 -17.15 -1.54
C THR A 184 2.08 -17.75 -1.92
N CYS A 185 2.22 -19.07 -1.90
CA CYS A 185 3.49 -19.71 -2.21
C CYS A 185 3.56 -20.24 -3.65
N ASN A 186 2.71 -19.74 -4.55
CA ASN A 186 2.69 -20.21 -5.94
C ASN A 186 3.88 -19.70 -6.78
N LYS A 187 4.25 -20.49 -7.81
CA LYS A 187 5.42 -20.22 -8.67
C LYS A 187 5.20 -19.10 -9.69
N ARG A 188 3.99 -18.58 -9.85
CA ARG A 188 3.66 -17.56 -10.85
C ARG A 188 3.59 -16.18 -10.21
N THR A 189 2.63 -15.97 -9.31
CA THR A 189 2.29 -14.71 -8.63
C THR A 189 2.50 -14.75 -7.11
N GLY A 190 3.12 -15.80 -6.59
CA GLY A 190 3.37 -15.95 -5.16
C GLY A 190 4.73 -15.45 -4.67
N LEU A 191 4.93 -15.54 -3.36
CA LEU A 191 6.13 -15.24 -2.59
C LEU A 191 7.12 -16.42 -2.51
N PHE A 192 6.95 -17.47 -3.31
CA PHE A 192 8.01 -18.44 -3.53
C PHE A 192 9.20 -17.72 -4.18
N CYS A 193 10.39 -17.79 -3.60
CA CYS A 193 11.54 -16.94 -3.99
C CYS A 193 11.95 -17.03 -5.47
N LYS A 194 11.58 -18.11 -6.17
CA LYS A 194 11.81 -18.31 -7.61
C LYS A 194 10.56 -18.11 -8.47
N SER A 195 9.52 -17.48 -7.93
CA SER A 195 8.29 -17.19 -8.66
C SER A 195 8.55 -16.26 -9.84
N THR A 196 7.73 -16.34 -10.89
CA THR A 196 7.85 -15.45 -12.05
C THR A 196 7.74 -13.99 -11.65
N PHE A 197 6.82 -13.67 -10.73
CA PHE A 197 6.63 -12.31 -10.22
C PHE A 197 7.88 -11.77 -9.51
N LEU A 198 8.47 -12.55 -8.60
CA LEU A 198 9.66 -12.10 -7.88
C LEU A 198 10.89 -12.04 -8.78
N LYS A 199 11.02 -12.93 -9.77
CA LYS A 199 12.09 -12.83 -10.78
C LYS A 199 11.98 -11.55 -11.61
N ASP A 200 10.76 -11.18 -11.99
CA ASP A 200 10.50 -10.00 -12.81
C ASP A 200 10.91 -8.70 -12.08
N ILE A 201 10.40 -8.47 -10.86
CA ILE A 201 10.74 -7.26 -10.07
C ILE A 201 12.21 -7.22 -9.61
N ASN A 202 12.92 -8.35 -9.63
CA ASN A 202 14.33 -8.44 -9.24
C ASN A 202 15.29 -8.53 -10.44
N ALA A 203 14.78 -8.52 -11.68
CA ALA A 203 15.60 -8.51 -12.88
C ALA A 203 16.31 -7.16 -13.09
N GLN A 204 15.80 -6.10 -12.47
CA GLN A 204 16.37 -4.76 -12.46
C GLN A 204 16.53 -4.30 -11.00
N SER A 205 17.48 -3.40 -10.77
CA SER A 205 17.77 -2.85 -9.45
C SER A 205 17.71 -1.34 -9.45
N LYS A 206 17.27 -0.74 -8.34
CA LYS A 206 17.24 0.72 -8.12
C LYS A 206 16.37 1.50 -9.11
N TYR A 207 15.30 0.88 -9.57
CA TYR A 207 14.31 1.54 -10.43
C TYR A 207 13.16 2.14 -9.61
N GLU A 208 13.10 1.87 -8.31
CA GLU A 208 11.96 2.17 -7.46
C GLU A 208 11.77 3.68 -7.22
N GLY A 209 12.84 4.47 -7.32
CA GLY A 209 12.82 5.93 -7.15
C GLY A 209 14.22 6.50 -7.01
N ALA A 210 14.33 7.81 -6.79
CA ALA A 210 15.61 8.47 -6.53
C ALA A 210 16.28 7.98 -5.24
N PHE A 211 15.48 7.74 -4.20
CA PHE A 211 15.90 7.19 -2.92
C PHE A 211 15.16 5.89 -2.63
N VAL A 212 15.89 4.85 -2.21
CA VAL A 212 15.33 3.52 -1.95
C VAL A 212 15.77 3.06 -0.57
N PHE A 213 14.80 2.88 0.32
CA PHE A 213 15.00 2.41 1.69
C PHE A 213 14.23 1.12 1.93
N SER A 214 14.81 0.27 2.78
CA SER A 214 14.10 -0.88 3.33
C SER A 214 14.30 -0.90 4.83
N ILE A 215 13.20 -1.07 5.57
CA ILE A 215 13.18 -1.30 7.00
C ILE A 215 12.65 -2.70 7.18
N PHE A 216 13.44 -3.58 7.77
CA PHE A 216 13.03 -4.92 8.12
C PHE A 216 13.51 -5.22 9.53
N SER A 217 12.88 -6.18 10.18
CA SER A 217 13.35 -6.78 11.42
C SER A 217 13.72 -8.20 11.10
N THR A 218 14.89 -8.67 11.49
CA THR A 218 15.17 -10.11 11.42
C THR A 218 14.38 -10.87 12.48
N ALA A 219 13.68 -10.22 13.42
CA ALA A 219 12.65 -10.92 14.21
C ALA A 219 11.37 -11.21 13.41
N ASP A 220 11.27 -10.75 12.16
CA ASP A 220 10.20 -11.11 11.23
C ASP A 220 10.35 -12.57 10.79
N ASP A 221 9.40 -13.40 11.21
CA ASP A 221 9.39 -14.83 10.92
C ASP A 221 8.74 -15.17 9.57
N LYS A 222 8.27 -14.16 8.82
CA LYS A 222 7.46 -14.33 7.60
C LYS A 222 8.19 -13.92 6.34
N VAL A 223 9.10 -12.98 6.39
CA VAL A 223 9.73 -12.39 5.20
C VAL A 223 11.21 -12.78 5.08
N CYS A 224 11.65 -13.13 3.86
CA CYS A 224 13.08 -13.37 3.59
C CYS A 224 13.71 -12.12 3.00
N ASP A 225 14.87 -11.74 3.52
CA ASP A 225 15.70 -10.66 2.98
C ASP A 225 16.96 -11.22 2.30
N LYS A 226 17.57 -10.43 1.41
CA LYS A 226 18.81 -10.77 0.71
C LYS A 226 20.02 -10.37 1.56
N LEU A 227 20.31 -11.15 2.59
CA LEU A 227 21.56 -11.02 3.34
C LEU A 227 22.56 -12.08 2.86
N LEU A 228 23.57 -11.62 2.10
CA LEU A 228 24.80 -12.32 1.69
C LEU A 228 24.62 -13.52 0.75
N ASP A 229 24.40 -13.29 -0.56
CA ASP A 229 24.50 -14.24 -1.69
C ASP A 229 23.85 -15.64 -1.55
N ASN A 230 23.15 -15.86 -0.45
CA ASN A 230 22.41 -17.02 -0.04
C ASN A 230 21.08 -16.48 0.49
N TYR A 231 19.98 -17.04 0.02
CA TYR A 231 18.63 -16.70 0.47
C TYR A 231 18.45 -17.19 1.92
N ILE A 232 19.04 -16.47 2.89
CA ILE A 232 18.95 -16.79 4.31
C ILE A 232 17.86 -15.90 4.90
N CYS A 233 16.75 -16.51 5.26
CA CYS A 233 15.72 -15.89 6.08
C CYS A 233 16.30 -15.80 7.51
N LEU A 234 16.83 -14.64 7.87
CA LEU A 234 17.58 -14.43 9.12
C LEU A 234 16.66 -14.10 10.30
N LEU A 235 17.04 -14.61 11.48
CA LEU A 235 16.46 -14.33 12.81
C LEU A 235 17.21 -13.17 13.52
N GLY A 236 16.47 -12.20 14.09
CA GLY A 236 16.79 -11.15 15.09
C GLY A 236 17.64 -9.89 14.71
N GLU A 237 17.04 -8.65 14.79
CA GLU A 237 17.52 -7.26 14.48
C GLU A 237 16.95 -6.39 13.29
N ILE A 238 16.61 -5.12 13.57
CA ILE A 238 16.15 -4.13 12.56
C ILE A 238 17.34 -3.57 11.78
N SER A 239 17.27 -3.54 10.44
CA SER A 239 18.31 -2.94 9.60
C SER A 239 17.72 -2.01 8.52
N VAL A 240 18.41 -0.89 8.25
CA VAL A 240 18.06 0.10 7.22
C VAL A 240 19.20 0.21 6.22
N GLY A 241 19.19 -0.62 5.18
CA GLY A 241 20.25 -0.62 4.16
C GLY A 241 21.68 -0.76 4.72
N ASN A 242 22.71 -0.36 3.94
CA ASN A 242 24.14 -0.61 4.20
C ASN A 242 24.76 0.04 5.46
N ARG A 243 23.97 0.49 6.44
CA ARG A 243 24.46 0.92 7.76
C ARG A 243 23.65 0.27 8.87
N LYS A 244 24.34 -0.50 9.72
CA LYS A 244 23.86 -0.89 11.05
C LYS A 244 23.60 0.38 11.86
N LEU A 245 22.34 0.82 11.93
CA LEU A 245 21.91 1.75 12.97
C LEU A 245 21.44 0.91 14.14
N GLY A 246 22.10 1.06 15.28
CA GLY A 246 21.75 0.35 16.51
C GLY A 246 20.29 0.54 16.91
N LYS A 247 19.84 -0.30 17.85
CA LYS A 247 18.48 -0.38 18.41
C LYS A 247 17.69 0.95 18.34
N LEU A 248 16.75 1.04 17.40
CA LEU A 248 15.73 2.07 17.41
C LEU A 248 14.66 1.65 18.42
N SER A 249 14.69 2.24 19.62
CA SER A 249 13.64 2.09 20.62
C SER A 249 12.50 3.03 20.27
N VAL A 250 11.45 2.52 19.60
CA VAL A 250 10.16 3.21 19.54
C VAL A 250 9.46 2.95 20.87
N ARG A 251 9.42 3.96 21.74
CA ARG A 251 8.57 3.97 22.93
C ARG A 251 7.21 4.56 22.56
#